data_AF-A0A4Q4CNF0-F1
#
_entry.id   AF-A0A4Q4CNF0-F1
#
_cell.length_a   1.000
_cell.length_b   1.000
_cell.length_c   1.000
_cell.angle_alpha   90.00
_cell.angle_beta   90.00
_cell.angle_gamma   90.00
#
_symmetry.space_group_name_H-M   'P 1'
#
loop_
_entity.id
_entity.type
_entity.pdbx_description
1 polymer ?
#
loop_
_entity_poly.entity_id
_entity_poly.type
_entity_poly.pdbx_seq_one_letter_code
_entity_poly.pdbx_strand_id
1 'polypeptide(L)'
;ESFLDLVTLALVALTLTATTPVNAMLDAIVRWIGPLRRVGVDPERVALTFSLAIAALPGTVALALETRDAARARGLGKHPRAFLTPFVIRVVARAHETGAALEARGLAD
;
A
#
# COMPACT_ATOMS: atom_id res chain seq x y z
N GLU A 1 15.77 -9.94 -30.89
CA GLU A 1 15.66 -10.55 -29.55
C GLU A 1 15.00 -9.60 -28.56
N SER A 2 15.64 -8.51 -28.14
CA SER A 2 15.15 -7.68 -27.01
C SER A 2 13.73 -7.10 -27.14
N PHE A 3 13.26 -6.76 -28.34
CA PHE A 3 11.89 -6.26 -28.52
C PHE A 3 10.84 -7.36 -28.26
N LEU A 4 11.10 -8.58 -28.74
CA LEU A 4 10.22 -9.71 -28.49
C LEU A 4 10.22 -10.09 -27.01
N ASP A 5 11.37 -10.03 -26.34
CA ASP A 5 11.47 -10.28 -24.90
C ASP A 5 10.66 -9.25 -24.10
N LEU A 6 10.78 -7.96 -24.45
CA LEU A 6 10.08 -6.88 -23.75
C LEU A 6 8.56 -6.96 -23.96
N VAL A 7 8.12 -7.25 -25.19
CA VAL A 7 6.70 -7.48 -25.49
C VAL A 7 6.18 -8.72 -24.75
N THR A 8 6.95 -9.81 -24.73
CA THR A 8 6.59 -11.04 -24.01
C THR A 8 6.45 -10.78 -22.51
N LEU A 9 7.43 -10.09 -21.90
CA LEU A 9 7.39 -9.73 -20.48
C LEU A 9 6.18 -8.82 -20.17
N ALA A 10 5.90 -7.84 -21.03
CA ALA A 10 4.77 -6.93 -20.86
C ALA A 10 3.43 -7.68 -20.95
N LEU A 11 3.27 -8.59 -21.92
CA LEU A 11 2.07 -9.41 -22.07
C LEU A 11 1.86 -10.32 -20.86
N VAL A 12 2.91 -11.00 -20.40
CA VAL A 12 2.85 -11.85 -19.19
C VAL A 12 2.46 -11.03 -17.97
N ALA A 13 3.08 -9.86 -17.77
CA ALA A 13 2.77 -8.98 -16.64
C ALA A 13 1.32 -8.47 -16.68
N LEU A 14 0.82 -8.10 -17.86
CA LEU A 14 -0.55 -7.63 -18.04
C LEU A 14 -1.55 -8.75 -17.77
N THR A 15 -1.34 -9.93 -18.34
CA THR A 15 -2.19 -11.10 -18.11
C THR A 15 -2.22 -11.45 -16.63
N LEU A 16 -1.07 -11.50 -15.96
CA LEU A 16 -0.98 -11.76 -14.52
C LEU A 16 -1.79 -10.73 -13.72
N THR A 17 -1.59 -9.44 -14.00
CA THR A 17 -2.27 -8.34 -13.30
C THR A 17 -3.78 -8.33 -13.52
N ALA A 18 -4.23 -8.63 -14.75
CA ALA A 18 -5.65 -8.62 -15.10
C ALA A 18 -6.41 -9.85 -14.59
N THR A 19 -5.73 -10.99 -14.42
CA THR A 19 -6.36 -12.27 -14.05
C THR A 19 -6.22 -12.63 -12.58
N THR A 20 -5.28 -11.99 -11.86
CA THR A 20 -4.99 -12.35 -10.47
C THR A 20 -5.56 -11.28 -9.53
N PRO A 21 -6.40 -11.66 -8.55
CA PRO A 21 -6.83 -10.71 -7.53
C PRO A 21 -5.65 -10.29 -6.66
N VAL A 22 -5.63 -9.02 -6.24
CA VAL A 22 -4.55 -8.43 -5.44
C VAL A 22 -4.23 -9.28 -4.21
N ASN A 23 -5.25 -9.81 -3.52
CA ASN A 23 -5.07 -10.65 -2.34
C ASN A 23 -4.25 -11.92 -2.66
N ALA A 24 -4.52 -12.60 -3.78
CA ALA A 24 -3.77 -13.79 -4.17
C ALA A 24 -2.31 -13.47 -4.54
N MET A 25 -2.05 -12.28 -5.12
CA MET A 25 -0.67 -11.84 -5.38
C MET A 25 0.11 -11.66 -4.08
N LEU A 26 -0.53 -11.12 -3.04
CA LEU A 26 0.10 -10.94 -1.72
C LEU A 26 0.35 -12.25 -1.01
N ASP A 27 -0.61 -13.18 -1.04
CA ASP A 27 -0.43 -14.51 -0.48
C ASP A 27 0.77 -15.22 -1.12
N ALA A 28 0.97 -15.02 -2.43
CA ALA A 28 2.16 -15.49 -3.12
C ALA A 28 3.43 -14.79 -2.60
N ILE A 29 3.45 -13.45 -2.47
CA ILE A 29 4.60 -12.72 -1.95
C ILE A 29 4.96 -13.17 -0.53
N VAL A 30 3.98 -13.28 0.38
CA VAL A 30 4.18 -13.75 1.76
C VAL A 30 4.74 -15.17 1.76
N ARG A 31 4.22 -16.06 0.93
CA ARG A 31 4.74 -17.43 0.78
C ARG A 31 6.20 -17.43 0.34
N TRP A 32 6.58 -16.52 -0.56
CA TRP A 32 7.95 -16.35 -1.03
C TRP A 32 8.88 -15.72 0.01
N ILE A 33 8.34 -14.96 0.96
CA ILE A 33 9.08 -14.42 2.13
C ILE A 33 9.20 -15.48 3.25
N GLY A 34 8.38 -16.53 3.24
CA GLY A 34 8.49 -17.68 4.15
C GLY A 34 9.92 -18.22 4.42
N PRO A 35 10.82 -18.36 3.43
CA PRO A 35 12.21 -18.75 3.68
C PRO A 35 13.04 -17.76 4.52
N LEU A 36 12.69 -16.47 4.55
CA LEU A 36 13.34 -15.46 5.41
C LEU A 36 13.07 -15.65 6.90
N ARG A 37 12.19 -16.59 7.29
CA ARG A 37 12.04 -17.06 8.68
C ARG A 37 13.37 -17.42 9.33
N ARG A 38 14.30 -17.96 8.54
CA ARG A 38 15.64 -18.34 9.03
C ARG A 38 16.50 -17.17 9.50
N VAL A 39 16.13 -15.94 9.14
CA VAL A 39 16.85 -14.70 9.48
C VAL A 39 16.08 -13.88 10.54
N GLY A 40 15.02 -14.46 11.14
CA GLY A 40 14.24 -13.82 12.21
C GLY A 40 13.04 -12.99 11.73
N VAL A 41 12.65 -13.07 10.45
CA VAL A 41 11.43 -12.43 9.94
C VAL A 41 10.21 -13.29 10.25
N ASP A 42 9.20 -12.70 10.88
CA ASP A 42 7.90 -13.32 11.15
C ASP A 42 6.95 -13.12 9.94
N PRO A 43 6.65 -14.17 9.14
CA PRO A 43 5.79 -14.06 7.96
C PRO A 43 4.34 -13.71 8.31
N GLU A 44 3.86 -14.09 9.50
CA GLU A 44 2.51 -13.74 9.95
C GLU A 44 2.42 -12.24 10.21
N ARG A 45 3.41 -11.64 10.88
CA ARG A 45 3.48 -10.17 11.04
C ARG A 45 3.62 -9.45 9.71
N VAL A 46 4.43 -9.97 8.78
CA VAL A 46 4.59 -9.41 7.43
C VAL A 46 3.26 -9.45 6.68
N ALA A 47 2.57 -10.60 6.66
CA ALA A 47 1.28 -10.76 6.03
C ALA A 47 0.23 -9.82 6.61
N LEU A 48 0.17 -9.72 7.94
CA LEU A 48 -0.70 -8.78 8.64
C LEU A 48 -0.41 -7.34 8.22
N THR A 49 0.86 -6.94 8.22
CA THR A 49 1.29 -5.59 7.81
C THR A 49 0.85 -5.27 6.37
N PHE A 50 1.10 -6.17 5.43
CA PHE A 50 0.70 -5.99 4.03
C PHE A 50 -0.82 -5.93 3.87
N SER A 51 -1.56 -6.80 4.55
CA SER A 51 -3.03 -6.81 4.49
C SER A 51 -3.63 -5.50 5.01
N LEU A 52 -3.11 -4.97 6.12
CA LEU A 52 -3.51 -3.69 6.70
C LEU A 52 -3.16 -2.52 5.77
N ALA A 53 -1.93 -2.49 5.24
CA ALA A 53 -1.48 -1.45 4.33
C ALA A 53 -2.37 -1.38 3.08
N ILE A 54 -2.75 -2.53 2.53
CA ILE A 54 -3.56 -2.61 1.31
C ILE A 54 -5.02 -2.29 1.57
N ALA A 55 -5.56 -2.73 2.70
CA ALA A 55 -6.87 -2.28 3.17
C ALA A 55 -6.93 -0.76 3.38
N ALA A 56 -5.80 -0.12 3.74
CA ALA A 56 -5.71 1.32 3.92
C ALA A 56 -5.54 2.12 2.61
N LEU A 57 -5.16 1.47 1.49
CA LEU A 57 -4.92 2.14 0.22
C LEU A 57 -6.14 2.91 -0.32
N PRO A 58 -7.36 2.32 -0.41
CA PRO A 58 -8.52 3.04 -0.94
C PRO A 58 -8.83 4.32 -0.17
N GLY A 59 -8.76 4.26 1.17
CA GLY A 59 -8.96 5.43 2.03
C GLY A 59 -7.87 6.48 1.85
N THR A 60 -6.61 6.06 1.74
CA THR A 60 -5.47 6.96 1.51
C THR A 60 -5.58 7.67 0.16
N VAL A 61 -6.00 6.98 -0.90
CA VAL A 61 -6.24 7.59 -2.21
C VAL A 61 -7.35 8.64 -2.15
N ALA A 62 -8.46 8.35 -1.46
CA ALA A 62 -9.54 9.31 -1.26
C ALA A 62 -9.03 10.57 -0.52
N LEU A 63 -8.29 10.39 0.58
CA LEU A 63 -7.67 11.49 1.32
C LEU A 63 -6.73 12.32 0.46
N ALA A 64 -5.94 11.68 -0.42
CA ALA A 64 -5.04 12.36 -1.33
C ALA A 64 -5.79 13.25 -2.32
N LEU A 65 -6.87 12.74 -2.92
CA LEU A 65 -7.72 13.48 -3.85
C LEU A 65 -8.38 14.69 -3.19
N GLU A 66 -9.01 14.49 -2.02
CA GLU A 66 -9.62 15.57 -1.24
C GLU A 66 -8.61 16.67 -0.89
N THR A 67 -7.41 16.28 -0.44
CA THR A 67 -6.38 17.23 -0.03
C THR A 67 -5.85 18.02 -1.24
N ARG A 68 -5.71 17.35 -2.39
CA ARG A 68 -5.34 18.00 -3.65
C ARG A 68 -6.41 19.00 -4.09
N ASP A 69 -7.69 18.64 -3.98
CA ASP A 69 -8.79 19.51 -4.41
C ASP A 69 -8.93 20.72 -3.48
N ALA A 70 -8.75 20.54 -2.16
CA ALA A 70 -8.67 21.63 -1.19
C ALA A 70 -7.48 22.58 -1.47
N ALA A 71 -6.30 22.05 -1.81
CA ALA A 71 -5.14 22.84 -2.17
C ALA A 71 -5.37 23.64 -3.46
N ARG A 72 -6.03 23.03 -4.46
CA ARG A 72 -6.42 23.70 -5.70
C ARG A 72 -7.41 24.84 -5.43
N ALA A 73 -8.41 24.63 -4.57
CA ALA A 73 -9.38 25.66 -4.19
C ALA A 73 -8.73 26.87 -3.49
N ARG A 74 -7.65 26.63 -2.73
CA ARG A 74 -6.86 27.68 -2.07
C ARG A 74 -5.88 28.41 -3.02
N GLY A 75 -5.89 28.11 -4.31
CA GLY A 75 -4.95 28.66 -5.30
C GLY A 75 -3.52 28.10 -5.20
N LEU A 76 -3.29 27.11 -4.33
CA LEU A 76 -1.97 26.54 -4.04
C LEU A 76 -1.67 25.29 -4.89
N GLY A 77 -2.43 25.04 -5.95
CA GLY A 77 -2.34 23.83 -6.77
C GLY A 77 -0.96 23.57 -7.42
N LYS A 78 -0.07 24.56 -7.44
CA LYS A 78 1.30 24.44 -7.97
C LYS A 78 2.37 24.15 -6.91
N HIS A 79 2.04 24.22 -5.62
CA HIS A 79 2.99 24.00 -4.53
C HIS A 79 2.83 22.58 -3.95
N PRO A 80 3.77 21.66 -4.19
CA PRO A 80 3.64 20.27 -3.73
C PRO A 80 3.50 20.16 -2.21
N ARG A 81 4.20 21.04 -1.47
CA ARG A 81 4.16 21.10 -0.01
C ARG A 81 2.77 21.48 0.54
N ALA A 82 1.96 22.20 -0.22
CA ALA A 82 0.65 22.68 0.22
C ALA A 82 -0.40 21.56 0.31
N PHE A 83 -0.22 20.46 -0.44
CA PHE A 83 -1.07 19.27 -0.32
C PHE A 83 -0.37 18.12 0.42
N LEU A 84 0.95 17.96 0.26
CA LEU A 84 1.67 16.81 0.80
C LEU A 84 1.70 16.82 2.33
N THR A 85 2.00 17.96 2.95
CA THR A 85 2.05 18.09 4.42
C THR A 85 0.71 17.72 5.07
N PRO A 86 -0.44 18.33 4.70
CA PRO A 86 -1.72 17.95 5.30
C PRO A 86 -2.13 16.52 4.98
N PHE A 87 -1.78 16.00 3.80
CA PHE A 87 -2.03 14.61 3.45
C PHE A 87 -1.30 13.64 4.38
N VAL A 88 0.02 13.82 4.55
CA VAL A 88 0.83 12.95 5.43
C VAL A 88 0.33 12.99 6.87
N ILE A 89 0.01 14.19 7.38
CA ILE A 89 -0.53 14.33 8.75
C ILE A 89 -1.83 13.51 8.90
N ARG A 90 -2.77 13.60 7.95
CA ARG A 90 -4.03 12.84 7.99
C ARG A 90 -3.80 11.33 7.93
N VAL A 91 -2.88 10.87 7.08
CA VAL A 91 -2.55 9.44 6.95
C VAL A 91 -1.92 8.90 8.24
N VAL A 92 -0.95 9.63 8.82
CA VAL A 92 -0.29 9.23 10.07
C VAL A 92 -1.27 9.24 11.25
N ALA A 93 -2.13 10.24 11.36
CA ALA A 93 -3.17 10.27 12.39
C ALA A 93 -4.07 9.04 12.31
N ARG A 94 -4.53 8.66 11.11
CA ARG A 94 -5.34 7.46 10.91
C ARG A 94 -4.57 6.16 11.20
N ALA A 95 -3.28 6.12 10.93
CA ALA A 95 -2.43 4.98 11.29
C ALA A 95 -2.34 4.82 12.81
N HIS A 96 -2.19 5.91 13.58
CA HIS A 96 -2.23 5.88 15.04
C HIS A 96 -3.57 5.40 15.59
N GLU A 97 -4.69 5.88 15.05
CA GLU A 97 -6.04 5.42 15.42
C GLU A 97 -6.21 3.91 15.16
N THR A 98 -5.74 3.44 14.00
CA THR A 98 -5.79 2.02 13.63
C THR A 98 -4.90 1.18 14.55
N GLY A 99 -3.69 1.67 14.87
CA GLY A 99 -2.77 1.01 15.79
C GLY A 99 -3.34 0.88 17.20
N ALA A 100 -3.91 1.96 17.74
CA ALA A 100 -4.58 1.93 19.05
C ALA A 100 -5.76 0.93 19.07
N ALA A 101 -6.49 0.80 17.96
CA ALA A 101 -7.55 -0.20 17.83
C ALA A 101 -7.02 -1.64 17.76
N LEU A 102 -5.84 -1.87 17.14
CA LEU A 102 -5.18 -3.18 17.10
C LEU A 102 -4.64 -3.59 18.47
N GLU A 103 -4.04 -2.64 19.19
CA GLU A 103 -3.55 -2.82 20.56
C GLU A 103 -4.70 -3.19 21.51
N ALA A 104 -5.83 -2.48 21.44
CA ALA A 104 -7.03 -2.80 22.21
C ALA A 104 -7.61 -4.19 21.91
N ARG A 105 -7.29 -4.76 20.74
CA ARG A 105 -7.68 -6.12 20.34
C ARG A 105 -6.63 -7.19 20.69
N GLY A 106 -5.50 -6.81 21.29
CA GLY A 106 -4.40 -7.72 21.64
C GLY A 106 -3.60 -8.21 20.43
N LEU A 107 -3.57 -7.44 19.34
CA LEU A 107 -2.87 -7.81 18.10
C LEU A 107 -1.50 -7.12 17.94
N ALA A 108 -1.07 -6.33 18.92
CA ALA A 108 0.15 -5.50 18.85
C ALA A 108 1.40 -6.16 19.49
N ASP A 109 1.25 -7.33 20.12
CA ASP A 109 2.33 -8.04 20.83
C ASP A 109 3.16 -8.98 19.91
#